data_AF-A0A5B9QYW4-F1
#
_entry.id   AF-A0A5B9QYW4-F1
#
_cell.length_a   1.000
_cell.length_b   1.000
_cell.length_c   1.000
_cell.angle_alpha   90.00
_cell.angle_beta   90.00
_cell.angle_gamma   90.00
#
_symmetry.space_group_name_H-M   'P 1'
#
loop_
_entity.id
_entity.type
_entity.pdbx_description
1 polymer ?
#
loop_
_entity_poly.entity_id
_entity_poly.type
_entity_poly.pdbx_seq_one_letter_code
_entity_poly.pdbx_strand_id
1 'polypeptide(L)'
;MKPIYCLLVLLAANTAMAAQPLSIDFSVGDAADYFTAETADRVSPAAGDAAAMQLSDATVQLQDVTVLPARSYSLRLVAAFAGDAESIEENPRFEIFHQLGQTSLRLPSREIRFYDAAGKPTGRPLMYALPYRKTHQYQDLFYTPADAATARIRLSSGKDLQLTLSQLVLEPTDNDGTLNLNPAFELGPDNYSGWQNIAAGGKFIQREGKTILDTKYGSTGQRIPLQEPGTYAFSALATGNGYNSVVIVRVYDADDKELMRSSTRRYGPRTYFVPPPEAAYLSLLVYSCLLEEVRLVRVGDEDAINAVN
;
A
#
# COMPACT_ATOMS: atom_id res chain seq x y z
N MET A 1 -53.37 32.16 -18.18
CA MET A 1 -51.91 32.40 -18.18
C MET A 1 -51.35 31.88 -16.86
N LYS A 2 -50.63 30.76 -16.89
CA LYS A 2 -49.99 30.15 -15.71
C LYS A 2 -48.49 30.47 -15.76
N PRO A 3 -47.85 30.95 -14.69
CA PRO A 3 -46.42 31.15 -14.67
C PRO A 3 -45.71 29.80 -14.55
N ILE A 4 -44.74 29.57 -15.43
CA ILE A 4 -43.79 28.46 -15.38
C ILE A 4 -42.72 28.85 -14.35
N TYR A 5 -42.63 28.10 -13.25
CA TYR A 5 -41.51 28.21 -12.32
C TYR A 5 -40.30 27.51 -12.94
N CYS A 6 -39.30 28.29 -13.35
CA CYS A 6 -37.96 27.79 -13.66
C CYS A 6 -37.32 27.27 -12.37
N LEU A 7 -37.20 25.95 -12.25
CA LEU A 7 -36.37 25.30 -11.26
C LEU A 7 -34.90 25.45 -11.70
N LEU A 8 -34.19 26.39 -11.07
CA LEU A 8 -32.73 26.47 -11.16
C LEU A 8 -32.13 25.31 -10.37
N VAL A 9 -31.70 24.27 -11.06
CA VAL A 9 -30.83 23.23 -10.49
C VAL A 9 -29.45 23.86 -10.32
N LEU A 10 -29.10 24.21 -9.09
CA LEU A 10 -27.72 24.50 -8.70
C LEU A 10 -26.95 23.19 -8.76
N LEU A 11 -26.24 22.97 -9.87
CA LEU A 11 -25.12 22.02 -9.91
C LEU A 11 -24.08 22.55 -8.91
N ALA A 12 -23.99 21.89 -7.75
CA ALA A 12 -22.86 22.06 -6.86
C ALA A 12 -21.61 21.69 -7.67
N ALA A 13 -20.78 22.69 -7.95
CA ALA A 13 -19.44 22.46 -8.44
C ALA A 13 -18.70 21.68 -7.34
N ASN A 14 -18.58 20.36 -7.51
CA ASN A 14 -17.58 19.58 -6.80
C ASN A 14 -16.23 20.09 -7.30
N THR A 15 -15.70 21.13 -6.65
CA THR A 15 -14.27 21.34 -6.65
C THR A 15 -13.66 20.06 -6.10
N ALA A 16 -13.10 19.24 -7.00
CA ALA A 16 -12.21 18.17 -6.61
C ALA A 16 -11.07 18.82 -5.82
N MET A 17 -11.22 18.90 -4.50
CA MET A 17 -10.12 19.28 -3.64
C MET A 17 -9.12 18.15 -3.80
N ALA A 18 -8.04 18.42 -4.53
CA ALA A 18 -6.89 17.54 -4.54
C ALA A 18 -6.52 17.27 -3.08
N ALA A 19 -6.41 16.00 -2.71
CA ALA A 19 -5.93 15.65 -1.37
C ALA A 19 -4.56 16.33 -1.18
N GLN A 20 -4.49 17.25 -0.23
CA GLN A 20 -3.23 17.93 0.05
C GLN A 20 -2.24 16.92 0.62
N PRO A 21 -0.98 16.91 0.15
CA PRO A 21 0.06 16.13 0.78
C PRO A 21 0.16 16.48 2.27
N LEU A 22 0.22 15.46 3.13
CA LEU A 22 0.63 15.65 4.52
C LEU A 22 2.16 15.57 4.55
N SER A 23 2.81 16.57 5.13
CA SER A 23 4.25 16.54 5.40
C SER A 23 4.49 17.04 6.82
N ILE A 24 5.01 16.15 7.67
CA ILE A 24 5.35 16.42 9.05
C ILE A 24 6.86 16.27 9.21
N ASP A 25 7.48 17.30 9.74
CA ASP A 25 8.84 17.27 10.23
C ASP A 25 8.77 17.24 11.76
N PHE A 26 9.03 16.08 12.37
CA PHE A 26 8.95 15.89 13.82
C PHE A 26 10.15 16.50 14.56
N SER A 27 11.09 17.12 13.84
CA SER A 27 12.18 17.91 14.45
C SER A 27 11.72 19.30 14.87
N VAL A 28 10.56 19.75 14.39
CA VAL A 28 9.98 21.05 14.65
C VAL A 28 8.52 20.91 15.08
N GLY A 29 7.99 21.92 15.79
CA GLY A 29 6.58 21.96 16.19
C GLY A 29 6.26 21.22 17.49
N ASP A 30 4.99 21.31 17.90
CA ASP A 30 4.46 20.64 19.08
C ASP A 30 3.72 19.35 18.68
N ALA A 31 3.71 18.34 19.54
CA ALA A 31 2.94 17.12 19.29
C ALA A 31 1.45 17.42 19.07
N ALA A 32 0.89 18.44 19.72
CA ALA A 32 -0.50 18.85 19.54
C ALA A 32 -0.83 19.30 18.11
N ASP A 33 0.17 19.73 17.33
CA ASP A 33 -0.02 20.17 15.94
C ASP A 33 -0.29 18.99 15.00
N TYR A 34 0.19 17.79 15.34
CA TYR A 34 0.22 16.62 14.44
C TYR A 34 -0.64 15.46 14.92
N PHE A 35 -0.74 15.28 16.24
CA PHE A 35 -1.46 14.17 16.87
C PHE A 35 -2.83 14.60 17.37
N THR A 36 -3.74 13.64 17.51
CA THR A 36 -5.03 13.90 18.14
C THR A 36 -4.86 14.27 19.62
N ALA A 37 -5.76 15.09 20.15
CA ALA A 37 -5.75 15.50 21.56
C ALA A 37 -5.76 14.32 22.55
N GLU A 38 -6.32 13.17 22.16
CA GLU A 38 -6.39 11.95 22.98
C GLU A 38 -5.03 11.25 23.16
N THR A 39 -4.06 11.53 22.28
CA THR A 39 -2.77 10.82 22.26
C THR A 39 -1.55 11.72 22.19
N ALA A 40 -1.72 13.04 22.02
CA ALA A 40 -0.61 13.98 21.88
C ALA A 40 0.29 14.03 23.13
N ASP A 41 -0.28 13.83 24.32
CA ASP A 41 0.44 13.78 25.61
C ASP A 41 1.36 12.56 25.76
N ARG A 42 1.25 11.57 24.87
CA ARG A 42 2.09 10.36 24.84
C ARG A 42 3.31 10.52 23.94
N VAL A 43 3.48 11.69 23.34
CA VAL A 43 4.59 12.02 22.46
C VAL A 43 5.45 13.07 23.16
N SER A 44 6.75 12.85 23.19
CA SER A 44 7.71 13.80 23.73
C SER A 44 8.83 14.06 22.71
N PRO A 45 9.55 15.19 22.81
CA PRO A 45 10.83 15.32 22.12
C PRO A 45 11.76 14.16 22.49
N ALA A 46 12.50 13.63 21.50
CA ALA A 46 13.50 12.60 21.73
C ALA A 46 14.67 13.16 22.56
N ALA A 47 15.24 12.35 23.46
CA ALA A 47 16.42 12.74 24.22
C ALA A 47 17.70 12.64 23.35
N GLY A 48 18.41 13.75 23.14
CA GLY A 48 19.70 13.80 22.43
C GLY A 48 19.80 14.94 21.41
N ASP A 49 20.86 14.93 20.59
CA ASP A 49 21.16 15.97 19.58
C ASP A 49 20.28 15.86 18.32
N ALA A 50 19.52 14.78 18.16
CA ALA A 50 18.63 14.59 17.02
C ALA A 50 17.24 15.15 17.35
N ALA A 51 16.91 16.30 16.75
CA ALA A 51 15.56 16.86 16.82
C ALA A 51 14.56 15.87 16.17
N ALA A 52 13.74 15.24 17.01
CA ALA A 52 12.79 14.19 16.65
C ALA A 52 11.73 14.08 17.75
N MET A 53 10.62 13.40 17.45
CA MET A 53 9.63 13.00 18.44
C MET A 53 9.80 11.53 18.83
N GLN A 54 9.41 11.20 20.04
CA GLN A 54 9.51 9.87 20.62
C GLN A 54 8.18 9.47 21.27
N LEU A 55 7.84 8.19 21.14
CA LEU A 55 6.78 7.55 21.92
C LEU A 55 7.33 6.25 22.56
N SER A 56 6.77 5.84 23.70
CA SER A 56 7.22 4.67 24.46
C SER A 56 6.04 3.98 25.12
N ASP A 57 5.96 2.66 24.98
CA ASP A 57 4.82 1.82 25.37
C ASP A 57 3.44 2.45 25.03
N ALA A 58 3.34 3.04 23.83
CA ALA A 58 2.21 3.84 23.42
C ALA A 58 1.77 3.55 21.99
N THR A 59 0.49 3.77 21.73
CA THR A 59 -0.05 3.99 20.39
C THR A 59 -0.60 5.40 20.32
N VAL A 60 -0.21 6.11 19.27
CA VAL A 60 -0.60 7.49 19.00
C VAL A 60 -1.26 7.59 17.62
N GLN A 61 -2.15 8.57 17.47
CA GLN A 61 -2.91 8.78 16.25
C GLN A 61 -2.63 10.17 15.71
N LEU A 62 -2.27 10.26 14.43
CA LEU A 62 -2.18 11.54 13.73
C LEU A 62 -3.58 12.14 13.53
N GLN A 63 -3.66 13.44 13.28
CA GLN A 63 -4.89 14.04 12.77
C GLN A 63 -5.31 13.34 11.46
N ASP A 64 -6.63 13.22 11.27
CA ASP A 64 -7.20 12.55 10.11
C ASP A 64 -6.85 13.32 8.82
N VAL A 65 -6.48 12.60 7.76
CA VAL A 65 -6.04 13.18 6.48
C VAL A 65 -7.09 12.92 5.41
N THR A 66 -7.44 13.93 4.63
CA THR A 66 -8.32 13.75 3.47
C THR A 66 -7.58 12.99 2.37
N VAL A 67 -8.22 11.96 1.81
CA VAL A 67 -7.69 11.18 0.69
C VAL A 67 -8.73 11.04 -0.42
N LEU A 68 -8.27 10.79 -1.64
CA LEU A 68 -9.13 10.52 -2.78
C LEU A 68 -9.43 9.01 -2.88
N PRO A 69 -10.63 8.61 -3.30
CA PRO A 69 -10.99 7.22 -3.49
C PRO A 69 -10.23 6.58 -4.66
N ALA A 70 -10.00 5.26 -4.56
CA ALA A 70 -9.37 4.44 -5.62
C ALA A 70 -8.05 5.01 -6.17
N ARG A 71 -7.31 5.79 -5.37
CA ARG A 71 -6.09 6.51 -5.78
C ARG A 71 -4.88 5.91 -5.09
N SER A 72 -3.76 5.84 -5.80
CA SER A 72 -2.50 5.40 -5.22
C SER A 72 -1.85 6.51 -4.39
N TYR A 73 -1.30 6.12 -3.25
CA TYR A 73 -0.57 7.00 -2.33
C TYR A 73 0.77 6.38 -1.94
N SER A 74 1.71 7.24 -1.57
CA SER A 74 2.98 6.91 -0.93
C SER A 74 2.99 7.46 0.49
N LEU A 75 3.16 6.59 1.49
CA LEU A 75 3.48 6.99 2.87
C LEU A 75 4.97 6.77 3.11
N ARG A 76 5.74 7.83 3.31
CA ARG A 76 7.14 7.79 3.71
C ARG A 76 7.28 8.15 5.17
N LEU A 77 8.10 7.40 5.90
CA LEU A 77 8.33 7.61 7.34
C LEU A 77 9.82 7.43 7.64
N VAL A 78 10.42 8.36 8.36
CA VAL A 78 11.78 8.23 8.88
C VAL A 78 11.70 7.92 10.37
N ALA A 79 12.12 6.72 10.75
CA ALA A 79 11.98 6.23 12.12
C ALA A 79 13.09 5.25 12.52
N ALA A 80 13.23 5.06 13.83
CA ALA A 80 14.11 4.09 14.47
C ALA A 80 13.46 3.61 15.77
N PHE A 81 13.77 2.39 16.21
CA PHE A 81 13.35 1.94 17.55
C PHE A 81 14.52 1.63 18.47
N ALA A 82 14.27 1.71 19.77
CA ALA A 82 15.18 1.30 20.83
C ALA A 82 14.47 0.37 21.84
N GLY A 83 15.27 -0.47 22.51
CA GLY A 83 14.77 -1.45 23.48
C GLY A 83 15.14 -2.89 23.11
N ASP A 84 14.65 -3.84 23.90
CA ASP A 84 15.00 -5.26 23.82
C ASP A 84 14.02 -6.04 22.92
N ALA A 85 14.06 -5.73 21.62
CA ALA A 85 13.39 -6.51 20.58
C ALA A 85 14.34 -6.81 19.43
N GLU A 86 14.16 -7.99 18.82
CA GLU A 86 14.93 -8.40 17.65
C GLU A 86 14.69 -7.42 16.49
N SER A 87 15.78 -7.04 15.84
CA SER A 87 15.80 -6.07 14.75
C SER A 87 16.23 -6.71 13.44
N ILE A 88 15.95 -6.06 12.32
CA ILE A 88 16.35 -6.57 11.01
C ILE A 88 17.87 -6.52 10.80
N GLU A 89 18.54 -5.60 11.48
CA GLU A 89 20.00 -5.52 11.51
C GLU A 89 20.64 -6.75 12.21
N GLU A 90 19.96 -7.31 13.21
CA GLU A 90 20.44 -8.47 13.97
C GLU A 90 19.99 -9.81 13.35
N ASN A 91 18.76 -9.87 12.83
CA ASN A 91 18.20 -11.07 12.22
C ASN A 91 17.38 -10.74 10.94
N PRO A 92 18.04 -10.57 9.79
CA PRO A 92 17.35 -10.25 8.52
C PRO A 92 16.42 -11.36 8.03
N ARG A 93 16.45 -12.55 8.65
CA ARG A 93 15.62 -13.71 8.28
C ARG A 93 14.41 -13.88 9.20
N PHE A 94 14.19 -12.98 10.15
CA PHE A 94 13.09 -13.13 11.09
C PHE A 94 11.75 -12.98 10.37
N GLU A 95 11.00 -14.07 10.26
CA GLU A 95 9.81 -14.18 9.42
C GLU A 95 8.73 -13.15 9.77
N ILE A 96 8.68 -12.70 11.02
CA ILE A 96 7.66 -11.75 11.49
C ILE A 96 7.80 -10.36 10.86
N PHE A 97 9.00 -9.98 10.40
CA PHE A 97 9.19 -8.73 9.65
C PHE A 97 8.47 -8.77 8.30
N HIS A 98 8.24 -9.96 7.78
CA HIS A 98 7.76 -10.21 6.42
C HIS A 98 6.27 -10.58 6.37
N GLN A 99 5.60 -10.68 7.53
CA GLN A 99 4.17 -11.03 7.62
C GLN A 99 3.30 -9.78 7.80
N LEU A 100 2.74 -9.31 6.68
CA LEU A 100 1.73 -8.25 6.67
C LEU A 100 0.54 -8.60 7.57
N GLY A 101 0.17 -7.69 8.47
CA GLY A 101 -0.96 -7.88 9.37
C GLY A 101 -0.76 -8.88 10.52
N GLN A 102 0.38 -9.58 10.59
CA GLN A 102 0.75 -10.46 11.72
C GLN A 102 1.97 -9.96 12.47
N THR A 103 2.31 -8.68 12.31
CA THR A 103 3.37 -8.03 13.07
C THR A 103 3.11 -8.28 14.55
N SER A 104 4.06 -8.95 15.21
CA SER A 104 3.99 -9.19 16.65
C SER A 104 3.68 -7.88 17.35
N LEU A 105 2.74 -7.91 18.31
CA LEU A 105 2.41 -6.78 19.20
C LEU A 105 3.64 -6.21 19.93
N ARG A 106 4.80 -6.88 19.86
CA ARG A 106 6.05 -6.43 20.44
C ARG A 106 6.84 -5.48 19.56
N LEU A 107 6.67 -5.46 18.24
CA LEU A 107 7.44 -4.56 17.38
C LEU A 107 6.73 -3.21 17.21
N PRO A 108 7.48 -2.12 17.01
CA PRO A 108 6.86 -0.88 16.58
C PRO A 108 6.22 -1.06 15.21
N SER A 109 5.12 -0.34 14.99
CA SER A 109 4.30 -0.51 13.79
C SER A 109 3.63 0.78 13.37
N ARG A 110 3.25 0.81 12.10
CA ARG A 110 2.33 1.81 11.54
C ARG A 110 1.09 1.12 10.99
N GLU A 111 -0.07 1.73 11.23
CA GLU A 111 -1.36 1.28 10.73
C GLU A 111 -2.05 2.42 9.97
N ILE A 112 -2.63 2.11 8.82
CA ILE A 112 -3.46 3.01 8.02
C ILE A 112 -4.87 2.43 7.96
N ARG A 113 -5.87 3.21 8.41
CA ARG A 113 -7.29 2.88 8.29
C ARG A 113 -7.98 3.89 7.39
N PHE A 114 -8.92 3.42 6.58
CA PHE A 114 -9.70 4.27 5.69
C PHE A 114 -11.15 4.38 6.17
N TYR A 115 -11.74 5.55 5.96
CA TYR A 115 -13.12 5.85 6.27
C TYR A 115 -13.79 6.50 5.06
N ASP A 116 -15.06 6.19 4.86
CA ASP A 116 -15.90 6.84 3.85
C ASP A 116 -16.30 8.27 4.28
N ALA A 117 -17.02 8.97 3.41
CA ALA A 117 -17.49 10.33 3.69
C ALA A 117 -18.49 10.43 4.87
N ALA A 118 -19.07 9.31 5.30
CA ALA A 118 -19.94 9.22 6.48
C ALA A 118 -19.16 8.89 7.76
N GLY A 119 -17.84 8.71 7.68
CA GLY A 119 -16.98 8.33 8.80
C GLY A 119 -17.05 6.84 9.15
N LYS A 120 -17.57 5.98 8.26
CA LYS A 120 -17.61 4.53 8.46
C LYS A 120 -16.31 3.90 7.94
N PRO A 121 -15.71 2.93 8.67
CA PRO A 121 -14.55 2.20 8.17
C PRO A 121 -14.82 1.52 6.83
N THR A 122 -13.86 1.63 5.90
CA THR A 122 -13.90 0.99 4.59
C THR A 122 -12.56 0.33 4.25
N GLY A 123 -12.61 -0.69 3.38
CA GLY A 123 -11.47 -1.49 2.99
C GLY A 123 -10.85 -2.26 4.16
N ARG A 124 -9.63 -2.75 3.94
CA ARG A 124 -8.84 -3.42 4.97
C ARG A 124 -7.79 -2.46 5.52
N PRO A 125 -7.55 -2.45 6.85
CA PRO A 125 -6.42 -1.75 7.41
C PRO A 125 -5.10 -2.26 6.82
N LEU A 126 -4.16 -1.34 6.62
CA LEU A 126 -2.79 -1.68 6.25
C LEU A 126 -1.93 -1.59 7.51
N MET A 127 -1.16 -2.63 7.82
CA MET A 127 -0.33 -2.66 9.02
C MET A 127 1.06 -3.21 8.68
N TYR A 128 2.08 -2.41 9.01
CA TYR A 128 3.48 -2.68 8.70
C TYR A 128 4.36 -2.48 9.94
N ALA A 129 5.33 -3.38 10.13
CA ALA A 129 6.32 -3.24 11.19
C ALA A 129 7.35 -2.15 10.84
N LEU A 130 8.02 -1.66 11.88
CA LEU A 130 9.16 -0.75 11.82
C LEU A 130 10.38 -1.43 12.46
N PRO A 131 10.98 -2.45 11.80
CA PRO A 131 11.94 -3.36 12.43
C PRO A 131 13.40 -2.87 12.47
N TYR A 132 13.67 -1.60 12.18
CA TYR A 132 15.03 -1.04 12.22
C TYR A 132 15.32 -0.31 13.53
N ARG A 133 16.43 -0.66 14.17
CA ARG A 133 16.97 0.08 15.32
C ARG A 133 17.73 1.34 14.90
N LYS A 134 18.30 1.33 13.70
CA LYS A 134 18.91 2.53 13.10
C LYS A 134 17.85 3.34 12.39
N THR A 135 18.09 4.65 12.28
CA THR A 135 17.25 5.54 11.48
C THR A 135 17.13 4.99 10.06
N HIS A 136 15.90 4.73 9.66
CA HIS A 136 15.57 4.13 8.38
C HIS A 136 14.39 4.88 7.74
N GLN A 137 14.43 4.99 6.41
CA GLN A 137 13.33 5.55 5.63
C GLN A 137 12.44 4.42 5.12
N TYR A 138 11.27 4.29 5.72
CA TYR A 138 10.21 3.40 5.27
C TYR A 138 9.39 4.06 4.16
N GLN A 139 8.86 3.24 3.25
CA GLN A 139 7.93 3.68 2.22
C GLN A 139 6.84 2.63 2.02
N ASP A 140 5.57 3.04 2.04
CA ASP A 140 4.45 2.19 1.64
C ASP A 140 3.78 2.77 0.41
N LEU A 141 3.61 1.95 -0.62
CA LEU A 141 2.70 2.24 -1.72
C LEU A 141 1.43 1.42 -1.53
N PHE A 142 0.29 2.09 -1.62
CA PHE A 142 -1.02 1.47 -1.50
C PHE A 142 -2.08 2.20 -2.34
N TYR A 143 -3.18 1.50 -2.61
CA TYR A 143 -4.42 2.12 -3.10
C TYR A 143 -5.38 2.38 -1.95
N THR A 144 -6.06 3.52 -2.01
CA THR A 144 -7.23 3.77 -1.16
C THR A 144 -8.43 2.95 -1.64
N PRO A 145 -9.35 2.57 -0.74
CA PRO A 145 -10.66 2.00 -1.11
C PRO A 145 -11.48 2.92 -2.04
N ALA A 146 -12.42 2.35 -2.78
CA ALA A 146 -13.21 3.06 -3.80
C ALA A 146 -14.16 4.14 -3.26
N ASP A 147 -14.44 4.12 -1.96
CA ASP A 147 -15.31 5.05 -1.24
C ASP A 147 -14.56 5.84 -0.15
N ALA A 148 -13.23 5.69 -0.07
CA ALA A 148 -12.43 6.35 0.95
C ALA A 148 -12.40 7.88 0.76
N ALA A 149 -12.69 8.59 1.85
CA ALA A 149 -12.59 10.04 1.95
C ALA A 149 -11.53 10.47 2.98
N THR A 150 -11.22 9.61 3.94
CA THR A 150 -10.29 9.91 5.04
C THR A 150 -9.36 8.73 5.32
N ALA A 151 -8.08 9.04 5.55
CA ALA A 151 -7.09 8.11 6.06
C ALA A 151 -6.68 8.51 7.48
N ARG A 152 -6.59 7.51 8.36
CA ARG A 152 -6.16 7.64 9.74
C ARG A 152 -4.90 6.82 9.95
N ILE A 153 -3.84 7.48 10.38
CA ILE A 153 -2.54 6.86 10.59
C ILE A 153 -2.30 6.72 12.10
N ARG A 154 -1.93 5.52 12.52
CA ARG A 154 -1.54 5.20 13.90
C ARG A 154 -0.11 4.70 13.93
N LEU A 155 0.64 5.14 14.93
CA LEU A 155 2.01 4.74 15.18
C LEU A 155 2.07 4.11 16.57
N SER A 156 2.66 2.92 16.67
CA SER A 156 2.81 2.20 17.93
C SER A 156 4.29 1.92 18.17
N SER A 157 4.76 2.14 19.39
CA SER A 157 6.13 1.80 19.78
C SER A 157 6.34 0.30 19.94
N GLY A 158 5.28 -0.45 20.22
CA GLY A 158 5.39 -1.79 20.79
C GLY A 158 5.66 -1.73 22.30
N LYS A 159 5.36 -2.84 22.97
CA LYS A 159 5.53 -2.97 24.43
C LYS A 159 7.01 -2.98 24.81
N ASP A 160 7.38 -2.24 25.86
CA ASP A 160 8.75 -2.13 26.39
C ASP A 160 9.77 -1.56 25.39
N LEU A 161 9.30 -0.92 24.32
CA LEU A 161 10.11 -0.30 23.27
C LEU A 161 9.86 1.19 23.16
N GLN A 162 10.83 1.88 22.56
CA GLN A 162 10.76 3.29 22.21
C GLN A 162 10.80 3.42 20.69
N LEU A 163 9.95 4.27 20.12
CA LEU A 163 9.93 4.59 18.70
C LEU A 163 10.22 6.08 18.53
N THR A 164 11.27 6.38 17.77
CA THR A 164 11.68 7.73 17.40
C THR A 164 11.26 8.01 15.97
N LEU A 165 10.71 9.20 15.74
CA LEU A 165 10.14 9.67 14.48
C LEU A 165 10.78 11.01 14.11
N SER A 166 11.26 11.13 12.87
CA SER A 166 11.87 12.38 12.38
C SER A 166 11.06 13.02 11.26
N GLN A 167 10.44 12.22 10.38
CA GLN A 167 9.68 12.75 9.26
C GLN A 167 8.55 11.81 8.87
N LEU A 168 7.42 12.36 8.44
CA LEU A 168 6.35 11.61 7.77
C LEU A 168 5.82 12.40 6.57
N VAL A 169 5.66 11.75 5.43
CA VAL A 169 5.04 12.33 4.23
C VAL A 169 4.01 11.37 3.68
N LEU A 170 2.77 11.83 3.49
CA LEU A 170 1.73 11.12 2.74
C LEU A 170 1.35 11.96 1.53
N GLU A 171 1.50 11.40 0.34
CA GLU A 171 1.20 12.11 -0.90
C GLU A 171 0.60 11.16 -1.96
N PRO A 172 -0.28 11.65 -2.86
CA PRO A 172 -0.68 10.89 -4.03
C PRO A 172 0.55 10.52 -4.85
N THR A 173 0.57 9.32 -5.42
CA THR A 173 1.63 8.90 -6.35
C THR A 173 1.03 8.69 -7.73
N ASP A 174 1.79 9.01 -8.77
CA ASP A 174 1.51 8.53 -10.11
C ASP A 174 2.30 7.25 -10.32
N ASN A 175 1.63 6.22 -10.80
CA ASN A 175 2.33 5.00 -11.14
C ASN A 175 3.15 5.21 -12.42
N ASP A 176 4.21 4.43 -12.60
CA ASP A 176 5.13 4.43 -13.76
C ASP A 176 4.48 3.95 -15.08
N GLY A 177 3.16 4.13 -15.24
CA GLY A 177 2.36 3.55 -16.31
C GLY A 177 1.87 2.12 -16.01
N THR A 178 2.23 1.54 -14.87
CA THR A 178 1.65 0.27 -14.39
C THR A 178 0.49 0.49 -13.41
N LEU A 179 -0.37 -0.52 -13.28
CA LEU A 179 -1.51 -0.50 -12.36
C LEU A 179 -1.15 -1.12 -11.01
N ASN A 180 -0.28 -2.14 -10.99
CA ASN A 180 0.17 -2.69 -9.72
C ASN A 180 1.31 -1.87 -9.13
N LEU A 181 1.41 -1.88 -7.80
CA LEU A 181 2.42 -1.11 -7.09
C LEU A 181 3.73 -1.92 -7.03
N ASN A 182 4.86 -1.20 -7.08
CA ASN A 182 6.20 -1.76 -6.97
C ASN A 182 6.46 -2.95 -7.95
N PRO A 183 6.21 -2.79 -9.27
CA PRO A 183 6.20 -3.89 -10.23
C PRO A 183 7.52 -4.64 -10.37
N ALA A 184 8.65 -3.95 -10.16
CA ALA A 184 10.01 -4.50 -10.28
C ALA A 184 10.76 -4.57 -8.92
N PHE A 185 10.04 -4.42 -7.81
CA PHE A 185 10.57 -4.58 -6.44
C PHE A 185 11.76 -3.65 -6.09
N GLU A 186 11.82 -2.47 -6.71
CA GLU A 186 12.91 -1.51 -6.55
C GLU A 186 12.96 -0.87 -5.15
N LEU A 187 11.85 -0.91 -4.41
CA LEU A 187 11.79 -0.41 -3.03
C LEU A 187 12.53 -1.29 -2.01
N GLY A 188 13.12 -2.41 -2.45
CA GLY A 188 13.99 -3.24 -1.63
C GLY A 188 13.30 -4.43 -0.95
N PRO A 189 14.08 -5.25 -0.22
CA PRO A 189 13.66 -6.58 0.24
C PRO A 189 12.70 -6.54 1.44
N ASP A 190 12.51 -5.39 2.07
CA ASP A 190 11.64 -5.27 3.24
C ASP A 190 10.36 -4.50 2.91
N ASN A 191 10.13 -4.26 1.61
CA ASN A 191 9.02 -3.47 1.11
C ASN A 191 8.01 -4.34 0.36
N TYR A 192 6.93 -4.70 1.06
CA TYR A 192 5.84 -5.51 0.51
C TYR A 192 4.70 -4.70 -0.10
N SER A 193 4.96 -3.46 -0.49
CA SER A 193 3.99 -2.65 -1.23
C SER A 193 3.45 -3.38 -2.46
N GLY A 194 2.15 -3.28 -2.69
CA GLY A 194 1.46 -4.02 -3.74
C GLY A 194 1.12 -5.48 -3.41
N TRP A 195 1.58 -6.01 -2.27
CA TRP A 195 1.23 -7.34 -1.77
C TRP A 195 0.36 -7.27 -0.52
N GLN A 196 -0.48 -8.28 -0.36
CA GLN A 196 -1.41 -8.38 0.76
C GLN A 196 -1.15 -9.62 1.62
N ASN A 197 -0.94 -10.77 0.98
CA ASN A 197 -0.68 -12.02 1.68
C ASN A 197 0.55 -12.67 1.07
N ILE A 198 1.51 -13.02 1.92
CA ILE A 198 2.70 -13.77 1.55
C ILE A 198 2.56 -15.18 2.12
N ALA A 199 2.71 -16.21 1.28
CA ALA A 199 2.69 -17.59 1.75
C ALA A 199 3.77 -17.82 2.81
N ALA A 200 3.56 -18.81 3.69
CA ALA A 200 4.59 -19.25 4.62
C ALA A 200 5.91 -19.57 3.89
N GLY A 201 7.00 -18.99 4.37
CA GLY A 201 8.33 -19.07 3.75
C GLY A 201 8.53 -18.20 2.50
N GLY A 202 7.48 -17.53 2.01
CA GLY A 202 7.57 -16.53 0.96
C GLY A 202 8.19 -15.25 1.50
N LYS A 203 9.03 -14.62 0.69
CA LYS A 203 9.79 -13.42 1.07
C LYS A 203 10.47 -12.80 -0.13
N PHE A 204 10.85 -11.54 -0.01
CA PHE A 204 11.84 -10.99 -0.91
C PHE A 204 13.24 -11.53 -0.59
N ILE A 205 14.02 -11.74 -1.64
CA ILE A 205 15.43 -12.12 -1.57
C ILE A 205 16.23 -11.19 -2.47
N GLN A 206 17.49 -10.98 -2.10
CA GLN A 206 18.45 -10.29 -2.94
C GLN A 206 19.24 -11.31 -3.76
N ARG A 207 19.27 -11.12 -5.08
CA ARG A 207 20.06 -11.94 -5.99
C ARG A 207 20.58 -11.07 -7.13
N GLU A 208 21.90 -11.10 -7.34
CA GLU A 208 22.55 -10.40 -8.45
C GLU A 208 22.22 -8.89 -8.49
N GLY A 209 22.09 -8.27 -7.31
CA GLY A 209 21.75 -6.84 -7.16
C GLY A 209 20.28 -6.49 -7.38
N LYS A 210 19.40 -7.50 -7.56
CA LYS A 210 17.95 -7.32 -7.70
C LYS A 210 17.20 -7.89 -6.51
N THR A 211 16.09 -7.24 -6.19
CA THR A 211 15.06 -7.77 -5.29
C THR A 211 14.14 -8.72 -6.06
N ILE A 212 13.93 -9.92 -5.55
CA ILE A 212 13.08 -10.96 -6.15
C ILE A 212 12.10 -11.45 -5.11
N LEU A 213 10.80 -11.56 -5.45
CA LEU A 213 9.82 -12.19 -4.57
C LEU A 213 9.80 -13.71 -4.77
N ASP A 214 10.21 -14.47 -3.75
CA ASP A 214 9.92 -15.90 -3.68
C ASP A 214 8.49 -16.09 -3.16
N THR A 215 7.60 -16.52 -4.05
CA THR A 215 6.16 -16.63 -3.78
C THR A 215 5.75 -17.97 -3.16
N LYS A 216 6.71 -18.91 -3.02
CA LYS A 216 6.49 -20.27 -2.48
C LYS A 216 5.20 -20.93 -2.99
N TYR A 217 4.23 -21.15 -2.13
CA TYR A 217 2.99 -21.85 -2.45
C TYR A 217 1.79 -20.89 -2.61
N GLY A 218 2.01 -19.59 -2.80
CA GLY A 218 0.94 -18.64 -3.15
C GLY A 218 1.04 -17.30 -2.44
N SER A 219 1.47 -16.26 -3.15
CA SER A 219 1.39 -14.88 -2.66
C SER A 219 0.33 -14.10 -3.43
N THR A 220 -0.44 -13.27 -2.71
CA THR A 220 -1.56 -12.49 -3.28
C THR A 220 -1.25 -11.00 -3.21
N GLY A 221 -1.44 -10.32 -4.34
CA GLY A 221 -1.34 -8.88 -4.48
C GLY A 221 -2.48 -8.13 -3.78
N GLN A 222 -2.31 -6.84 -3.55
CA GLN A 222 -3.39 -5.96 -3.12
C GLN A 222 -4.48 -5.83 -4.20
N ARG A 223 -5.65 -5.32 -3.79
CA ARG A 223 -6.69 -4.89 -4.74
C ARG A 223 -6.17 -3.69 -5.53
N ILE A 224 -6.33 -3.75 -6.84
CA ILE A 224 -5.96 -2.68 -7.78
C ILE A 224 -7.27 -2.21 -8.43
N PRO A 225 -7.68 -0.95 -8.22
CA PRO A 225 -8.90 -0.42 -8.81
C PRO A 225 -8.85 -0.46 -10.34
N LEU A 226 -9.97 -0.84 -10.97
CA LEU A 226 -10.17 -0.74 -12.41
C LEU A 226 -10.98 0.53 -12.70
N GLN A 227 -10.29 1.62 -13.07
CA GLN A 227 -10.91 2.93 -13.25
C GLN A 227 -11.50 3.16 -14.65
N GLU A 228 -11.03 2.41 -15.65
CA GLU A 228 -11.38 2.62 -17.06
C GLU A 228 -11.79 1.28 -17.69
N PRO A 229 -12.77 1.23 -18.60
CA PRO A 229 -13.06 0.00 -19.35
C PRO A 229 -11.96 -0.30 -20.38
N GLY A 230 -11.99 -1.50 -20.97
CA GLY A 230 -11.19 -1.87 -22.14
C GLY A 230 -10.25 -3.05 -21.90
N THR A 231 -9.22 -3.16 -22.73
CA THR A 231 -8.25 -4.26 -22.71
C THR A 231 -7.08 -3.93 -21.80
N TYR A 232 -6.68 -4.95 -21.05
CA TYR A 232 -5.54 -4.93 -20.16
C TYR A 232 -4.52 -5.98 -20.59
N ALA A 233 -3.28 -5.75 -20.19
CA ALA A 233 -2.22 -6.72 -20.35
C ALA A 233 -1.48 -6.92 -19.03
N PHE A 234 -1.02 -8.14 -18.82
CA PHE A 234 -0.02 -8.42 -17.81
C PHE A 234 1.17 -9.18 -18.39
N SER A 235 2.35 -8.86 -17.89
CA SER A 235 3.59 -9.59 -18.17
C SER A 235 4.32 -9.84 -16.85
N ALA A 236 5.08 -10.92 -16.80
CA ALA A 236 5.88 -11.26 -15.64
C ALA A 236 7.26 -11.75 -16.07
N LEU A 237 8.30 -11.26 -15.40
CA LEU A 237 9.63 -11.84 -15.43
C LEU A 237 9.76 -12.72 -14.20
N ALA A 238 9.81 -14.03 -14.41
CA ALA A 238 9.87 -14.99 -13.32
C ALA A 238 10.63 -16.26 -13.72
N THR A 239 11.19 -16.91 -12.71
CA THR A 239 11.68 -18.29 -12.81
C THR A 239 10.75 -19.19 -12.01
N GLY A 240 10.15 -20.19 -12.67
CA GLY A 240 9.35 -21.19 -11.98
C GLY A 240 10.21 -22.06 -11.06
N ASN A 241 9.78 -22.24 -9.82
CA ASN A 241 10.50 -23.03 -8.80
C ASN A 241 9.71 -24.24 -8.30
N GLY A 242 8.61 -24.62 -8.96
CA GLY A 242 7.79 -25.78 -8.59
C GLY A 242 6.75 -26.19 -9.63
N TYR A 243 5.98 -27.23 -9.32
CA TYR A 243 5.03 -27.88 -10.24
C TYR A 243 3.89 -26.95 -10.71
N ASN A 244 3.48 -26.00 -9.87
CA ASN A 244 2.40 -25.05 -10.18
C ASN A 244 2.92 -23.60 -10.32
N SER A 245 4.05 -23.43 -11.01
CA SER A 245 4.60 -22.10 -11.30
C SER A 245 3.65 -21.33 -12.23
N VAL A 246 2.90 -20.35 -11.72
CA VAL A 246 1.90 -19.61 -12.50
C VAL A 246 1.67 -18.21 -11.92
N VAL A 247 1.48 -17.23 -12.81
CA VAL A 247 1.01 -15.89 -12.49
C VAL A 247 -0.45 -15.78 -12.92
N ILE A 248 -1.32 -15.41 -12.00
CA ILE A 248 -2.76 -15.31 -12.19
C ILE A 248 -3.20 -13.87 -11.89
N VAL A 249 -3.96 -13.29 -12.80
CA VAL A 249 -4.76 -12.09 -12.57
C VAL A 249 -6.18 -12.54 -12.25
N ARG A 250 -6.71 -12.10 -11.11
CA ARG A 250 -8.10 -12.30 -10.74
C ARG A 250 -8.83 -10.97 -10.79
N VAL A 251 -10.04 -10.96 -11.33
CA VAL A 251 -10.90 -9.79 -11.47
C VAL A 251 -12.18 -10.01 -10.66
N TYR A 252 -12.65 -8.97 -10.00
CA TYR A 252 -13.76 -9.02 -9.06
C TYR A 252 -14.72 -7.85 -9.28
N ASP A 253 -15.97 -8.02 -8.88
CA ASP A 253 -16.95 -6.93 -8.77
C ASP A 253 -16.73 -6.11 -7.48
N ALA A 254 -17.59 -5.13 -7.22
CA ALA A 254 -17.50 -4.30 -6.01
C ALA A 254 -17.70 -5.09 -4.70
N ASP A 255 -18.39 -6.24 -4.75
CA ASP A 255 -18.79 -7.07 -3.59
C ASP A 255 -17.81 -8.22 -3.31
N ASP A 256 -16.60 -8.16 -3.85
CA ASP A 256 -15.49 -9.14 -3.69
C ASP A 256 -15.74 -10.50 -4.34
N LYS A 257 -16.75 -10.61 -5.22
CA LYS A 257 -17.00 -11.82 -5.99
C LYS A 257 -16.08 -11.89 -7.21
N GLU A 258 -15.35 -12.99 -7.35
CA GLU A 258 -14.50 -13.23 -8.51
C GLU A 258 -15.36 -13.39 -9.78
N LEU A 259 -15.08 -12.57 -10.78
CA LEU A 259 -15.77 -12.57 -12.08
C LEU A 259 -14.95 -13.30 -13.15
N MET A 260 -13.63 -13.17 -13.08
CA MET A 260 -12.72 -13.71 -14.10
C MET A 260 -11.36 -14.04 -13.50
N ARG A 261 -10.70 -15.02 -14.11
CA ARG A 261 -9.27 -15.28 -13.94
C ARG A 261 -8.57 -15.40 -15.29
N SER A 262 -7.41 -14.78 -15.41
CA SER A 262 -6.48 -14.98 -16.52
C SER A 262 -5.14 -15.41 -15.95
N SER A 263 -4.44 -16.34 -16.60
CA SER A 263 -3.22 -16.91 -16.06
C SER A 263 -2.20 -17.20 -17.14
N THR A 264 -0.92 -17.06 -16.80
CA THR A 264 0.19 -17.46 -17.68
C THR A 264 1.23 -18.27 -16.92
N ARG A 265 1.79 -19.25 -17.63
CA ARG A 265 3.03 -19.95 -17.27
C ARG A 265 4.19 -19.57 -18.20
N ARG A 266 3.94 -18.66 -19.15
CA ARG A 266 4.93 -18.12 -20.09
C ARG A 266 5.37 -16.75 -19.56
N TYR A 267 6.59 -16.68 -19.07
CA TYR A 267 7.19 -15.46 -18.53
C TYR A 267 7.88 -14.66 -19.64
N GLY A 268 7.77 -13.33 -19.59
CA GLY A 268 8.23 -12.40 -20.62
C GLY A 268 7.07 -11.80 -21.44
N PRO A 269 6.42 -12.58 -22.33
CA PRO A 269 5.36 -12.05 -23.20
C PRO A 269 4.15 -11.51 -22.44
N ARG A 270 3.47 -10.53 -23.04
CA ARG A 270 2.20 -10.00 -22.54
C ARG A 270 1.07 -11.02 -22.74
N THR A 271 0.24 -11.14 -21.72
CA THR A 271 -1.05 -11.85 -21.77
C THR A 271 -2.16 -10.81 -21.66
N TYR A 272 -3.05 -10.79 -22.65
CA TYR A 272 -4.14 -9.82 -22.74
C TYR A 272 -5.44 -10.39 -22.15
N PHE A 273 -6.28 -9.50 -21.62
CA PHE A 273 -7.61 -9.83 -21.12
C PHE A 273 -8.52 -8.61 -21.13
N VAL A 274 -9.83 -8.84 -21.20
CA VAL A 274 -10.86 -7.80 -21.09
C VAL A 274 -11.69 -8.11 -19.85
N PRO A 275 -11.65 -7.27 -18.80
CA PRO A 275 -12.52 -7.41 -17.64
C PRO A 275 -14.00 -7.34 -18.03
N PRO A 276 -14.89 -8.09 -17.35
CA PRO A 276 -16.34 -7.89 -17.48
C PRO A 276 -16.75 -6.45 -17.13
N PRO A 277 -17.85 -5.92 -17.71
CA PRO A 277 -18.29 -4.53 -17.47
C PRO A 277 -18.51 -4.16 -16.00
N GLU A 278 -18.91 -5.13 -15.17
CA GLU A 278 -19.16 -4.97 -13.74
C GLU A 278 -17.89 -5.09 -12.87
N ALA A 279 -16.71 -5.26 -13.47
CA ALA A 279 -15.45 -5.37 -12.75
C ALA A 279 -15.07 -4.06 -12.05
N ALA A 280 -14.74 -4.15 -10.75
CA ALA A 280 -14.32 -3.01 -9.94
C ALA A 280 -12.83 -3.04 -9.60
N TYR A 281 -12.24 -4.22 -9.44
CA TYR A 281 -10.83 -4.37 -9.11
C TYR A 281 -10.25 -5.68 -9.62
N LEU A 282 -8.91 -5.70 -9.70
CA LEU A 282 -8.13 -6.91 -9.92
C LEU A 282 -7.14 -7.15 -8.79
N SER A 283 -6.62 -8.36 -8.70
CA SER A 283 -5.50 -8.71 -7.83
C SER A 283 -4.60 -9.74 -8.49
N LEU A 284 -3.33 -9.75 -8.10
CA LEU A 284 -2.39 -10.79 -8.49
C LEU A 284 -2.49 -11.99 -7.54
N LEU A 285 -2.27 -13.17 -8.08
CA LEU A 285 -1.98 -14.38 -7.33
C LEU A 285 -0.87 -15.14 -8.03
N VAL A 286 0.21 -15.40 -7.32
CA VAL A 286 1.41 -16.01 -7.91
C VAL A 286 1.81 -17.22 -7.08
N TYR A 287 1.95 -18.36 -7.76
CA TYR A 287 2.37 -19.62 -7.16
C TYR A 287 3.73 -20.03 -7.69
N SER A 288 4.59 -20.52 -6.80
CA SER A 288 5.83 -21.24 -7.12
C SER A 288 6.73 -20.53 -8.13
N CYS A 289 6.88 -19.21 -7.96
CA CYS A 289 7.77 -18.38 -8.75
C CYS A 289 8.79 -17.66 -7.88
N LEU A 290 10.01 -17.56 -8.41
CA LEU A 290 10.92 -16.45 -8.14
C LEU A 290 10.54 -15.32 -9.11
N LEU A 291 9.78 -14.35 -8.62
CA LEU A 291 9.23 -13.26 -9.40
C LEU A 291 10.21 -12.08 -9.35
N GLU A 292 10.75 -11.67 -10.49
CA GLU A 292 11.61 -10.49 -10.64
C GLU A 292 10.81 -9.24 -11.00
N GLU A 293 9.75 -9.42 -11.79
CA GLU A 293 8.88 -8.33 -12.21
C GLU A 293 7.48 -8.85 -12.50
N VAL A 294 6.46 -8.07 -12.18
CA VAL A 294 5.10 -8.22 -12.71
C VAL A 294 4.54 -6.86 -13.05
N ARG A 295 4.10 -6.68 -14.29
CA ARG A 295 3.50 -5.43 -14.77
C ARG A 295 2.08 -5.70 -15.23
N LEU A 296 1.16 -4.92 -14.72
CA LEU A 296 -0.23 -4.80 -15.17
C LEU A 296 -0.39 -3.43 -15.81
N VAL A 297 -0.94 -3.38 -17.02
CA VAL A 297 -1.14 -2.12 -17.75
C VAL A 297 -2.51 -2.11 -18.42
N ARG A 298 -3.12 -0.94 -18.52
CA ARG A 298 -4.23 -0.72 -19.45
C ARG A 298 -3.65 -0.50 -20.84
N VAL A 299 -4.21 -1.17 -21.84
CA VAL A 299 -3.77 -1.07 -23.24
C VAL A 299 -4.73 -0.21 -24.06
N GLY A 300 -6.00 -0.15 -23.66
CA GLY A 300 -7.05 0.56 -24.38
C GLY A 300 -8.05 -0.38 -25.04
N ASP A 301 -8.86 0.14 -25.95
CA ASP A 301 -9.87 -0.66 -26.65
C ASP A 301 -9.22 -1.54 -27.73
N GLU A 302 -9.81 -2.72 -28.04
CA GLU A 302 -9.25 -3.74 -28.95
C GLU A 302 -8.81 -3.17 -30.32
N ASP A 303 -9.48 -2.11 -30.81
CA ASP A 303 -9.16 -1.44 -32.07
C ASP A 303 -7.74 -0.82 -32.08
N ALA A 304 -7.20 -0.44 -30.92
CA ALA A 304 -5.85 0.09 -30.80
C ALA A 304 -4.77 -1.01 -30.82
N ILE A 305 -5.12 -2.25 -30.46
CA ILE A 305 -4.18 -3.39 -30.39
C ILE A 305 -3.94 -3.98 -31.78
N ASN A 306 -4.97 -4.02 -32.62
CA ASN A 306 -4.86 -4.48 -34.00
C ASN A 306 -4.11 -3.50 -34.93
N ALA A 307 -3.82 -2.29 -34.47
CA ALA A 307 -3.03 -1.29 -35.21
C ALA A 307 -1.51 -1.38 -34.92
N VAL A 308 -1.09 -2.17 -33.94
CA VAL A 308 0.31 -2.29 -33.48
C VAL A 308 0.91 -3.69 -33.75
N ASN A 309 0.08 -4.66 -34.14
CA ASN A 309 0.51 -5.97 -34.66
C ASN A 309 0.42 -6.01 -36.18
#